data_AF-A0A2H5WWR0-F1
#
_entry.id   AF-A0A2H5WWR0-F1
#
_cell.length_a   1.000
_cell.length_b   1.000
_cell.length_c   1.000
_cell.angle_alpha   90.00
_cell.angle_beta   90.00
_cell.angle_gamma   90.00
#
_symmetry.space_group_name_H-M   'P 1'
#
loop_
_entity.id
_entity.type
_entity.pdbx_description
1 polymer ?
#
loop_
_entity_poly.entity_id
_entity_poly.type
_entity_poly.pdbx_seq_one_letter_code
_entity_poly.pdbx_strand_id
1 'polypeptide(L)'
;MQISLEEVRKVVAAYHQSRQAATPPLEPVPEAVQVSEEENLRLAQEIARELSATPDIRTERVAELKRCFDMGEYSISAEMVTSAIIRRMLADRIR
;
A
#
# COMPACT_ATOMS: atom_id res chain seq x y z
N MET A 1 39.68 -7.55 5.16
CA MET A 1 38.96 -8.44 6.10
C MET A 1 38.96 -9.84 5.52
N GLN A 2 39.63 -10.79 6.17
CA GLN A 2 39.56 -12.21 5.81
C GLN A 2 38.65 -12.88 6.83
N ILE A 3 37.48 -13.34 6.40
CA ILE A 3 36.54 -14.07 7.25
C ILE A 3 37.11 -15.49 7.41
N SER A 4 37.22 -15.95 8.65
CA SER A 4 37.75 -17.27 8.97
C SER A 4 36.75 -18.38 8.62
N LEU A 5 37.26 -19.57 8.33
CA LEU A 5 36.43 -20.75 8.02
C LEU A 5 35.47 -21.09 9.18
N GLU A 6 35.86 -20.79 10.42
CA GLU A 6 35.04 -21.02 11.61
C GLU A 6 33.84 -20.09 11.69
N GLU A 7 34.00 -18.82 11.32
CA GLU A 7 32.90 -17.85 11.26
C GLU A 7 31.86 -18.27 10.20
N VAL A 8 32.33 -18.76 9.05
CA VAL A 8 31.44 -19.29 8.00
C VAL A 8 30.63 -20.48 8.52
N ARG A 9 31.26 -21.40 9.26
CA ARG A 9 30.57 -22.57 9.85
C ARG A 9 29.52 -22.16 10.88
N LYS A 10 29.83 -21.17 11.74
CA LYS A 10 28.87 -20.65 12.72
C LYS A 10 27.64 -20.02 12.05
N VAL A 11 27.86 -19.25 10.98
CA VAL A 11 26.77 -18.63 10.22
C VAL A 11 25.90 -19.69 9.52
N VAL A 12 26.50 -20.72 8.93
CA VAL A 12 25.78 -21.82 8.27
C VAL A 12 24.95 -22.62 9.28
N ALA A 13 25.50 -22.91 10.47
CA ALA A 13 24.77 -23.60 11.53
C ALA A 13 23.56 -22.77 12.03
N ALA A 14 23.76 -21.46 12.23
CA ALA A 14 22.68 -20.55 12.63
C ALA A 14 21.58 -20.44 11.54
N TYR A 15 21.97 -20.43 10.26
CA TYR A 15 21.03 -20.43 9.13
C TYR A 15 20.21 -21.72 9.05
N HIS A 16 20.82 -22.88 9.29
CA HIS A 16 20.09 -24.15 9.33
C HIS A 16 19.16 -24.24 10.54
N GLN A 17 19.59 -23.77 11.72
CA GLN A 17 18.74 -23.70 12.90
C GLN A 17 17.55 -22.76 12.72
N SER A 18 17.72 -21.60 12.08
CA SER A 18 16.61 -20.68 11.83
C SER A 18 15.61 -21.20 10.78
N ARG A 19 16.07 -22.03 9.83
CA ARG A 19 15.18 -22.77 8.90
C ARG A 19 14.46 -23.95 9.55
N GLN A 20 15.09 -24.60 10.53
CA GLN A 20 14.52 -25.74 11.25
C GLN A 20 13.66 -25.32 12.45
N ALA A 21 13.83 -24.09 12.93
CA ALA A 21 12.89 -23.46 13.85
C ALA A 21 11.54 -23.37 13.14
N ALA A 22 10.63 -24.23 13.57
CA ALA A 22 9.25 -24.25 13.13
C ALA A 22 8.70 -22.82 13.13
N THR A 23 8.02 -22.45 12.04
CA THR A 23 7.27 -21.21 11.95
C THR A 23 6.48 -21.06 13.24
N PRO A 24 6.62 -19.95 13.99
CA PRO A 24 5.80 -19.74 15.17
C PRO A 24 4.33 -19.88 14.74
N PRO A 25 3.47 -20.52 15.55
CA PRO A 25 2.06 -20.66 15.22
C PRO A 25 1.51 -19.26 14.89
N LEU A 26 0.88 -19.15 13.71
CA LEU A 26 0.24 -17.91 13.28
C LEU A 26 -0.70 -17.45 14.39
N GLU A 27 -0.65 -16.16 14.72
CA GLU A 27 -1.63 -15.59 15.64
C GLU A 27 -3.05 -15.88 15.13
N PRO A 28 -3.99 -16.27 16.01
CA PRO A 28 -5.35 -16.54 15.60
C PRO A 28 -5.93 -15.29 14.94
N VAL A 29 -6.28 -15.41 13.66
CA VAL A 29 -6.92 -14.35 12.90
C VAL A 29 -8.30 -14.11 13.54
N PRO A 30 -8.66 -12.86 13.88
CA PRO A 30 -10.00 -12.54 14.36
C PRO A 30 -11.05 -13.06 13.38
N GLU A 31 -12.19 -13.55 13.91
CA GLU A 31 -13.32 -13.91 13.05
C GLU A 31 -13.69 -12.73 12.14
N ALA A 32 -14.00 -13.04 10.88
CA ALA A 32 -14.40 -12.04 9.91
C ALA A 32 -15.61 -11.27 10.47
N VAL A 33 -15.50 -9.93 10.48
CA VAL A 33 -16.60 -9.06 10.91
C VAL A 33 -17.81 -9.38 10.02
N GLN A 34 -18.84 -9.97 10.62
CA GLN A 34 -20.10 -10.24 9.94
C GLN A 34 -20.91 -8.95 9.90
N VAL A 35 -20.68 -8.15 8.87
CA VAL A 35 -21.50 -6.96 8.58
C VAL A 35 -22.81 -7.42 7.93
N SER A 36 -23.95 -6.92 8.41
CA SER A 36 -25.23 -7.26 7.81
C SER A 36 -25.35 -6.68 6.39
N GLU A 37 -26.14 -7.33 5.52
CA GLU A 37 -26.42 -6.79 4.18
C GLU A 37 -27.09 -5.42 4.24
N GLU A 38 -27.90 -5.16 5.28
CA GLU A 38 -28.58 -3.89 5.52
C GLU A 38 -27.61 -2.75 5.86
N GLU A 39 -26.61 -3.00 6.71
CA GLU A 39 -25.56 -2.03 7.03
C GLU A 39 -24.71 -1.71 5.80
N ASN A 40 -24.35 -2.73 5.01
CA ASN A 40 -23.63 -2.54 3.75
C ASN A 40 -24.44 -1.71 2.75
N LEU A 41 -25.75 -1.96 2.64
CA LEU A 41 -26.63 -1.20 1.77
C LEU A 41 -26.74 0.27 2.20
N ARG A 42 -26.86 0.53 3.51
CA ARG A 42 -26.89 1.90 4.05
C ARG A 42 -25.59 2.63 3.76
N LEU A 43 -24.44 1.99 4.00
CA LEU A 43 -23.13 2.56 3.69
C LEU A 43 -22.98 2.86 2.20
N ALA A 44 -23.39 1.93 1.33
CA ALA A 44 -23.32 2.12 -0.12
C ALA A 44 -24.18 3.30 -0.59
N GLN A 45 -25.37 3.48 -0.01
CA GLN A 45 -26.26 4.61 -0.30
C GLN A 45 -25.68 5.95 0.17
N GLU A 46 -25.03 5.97 1.34
CA GLU A 46 -24.35 7.15 1.88
C GLU A 46 -23.19 7.55 0.95
N ILE A 47 -22.33 6.61 0.59
CA ILE A 47 -21.22 6.83 -0.36
C ILE A 47 -21.76 7.35 -1.71
N ALA A 48 -22.81 6.74 -2.25
CA ALA A 48 -23.40 7.20 -3.51
C ALA A 48 -23.96 8.63 -3.42
N ARG A 49 -24.57 8.99 -2.29
CA ARG A 49 -25.06 10.34 -2.04
C ARG A 49 -23.92 11.35 -1.97
N GLU A 50 -22.83 11.03 -1.27
CA GLU A 50 -21.66 11.90 -1.20
C GLU A 50 -21.00 12.07 -2.58
N LEU A 51 -20.84 10.97 -3.33
CA LEU A 51 -20.26 11.01 -4.67
C LEU A 51 -21.12 11.83 -5.64
N SER A 52 -22.45 11.72 -5.57
CA SER A 52 -23.34 12.51 -6.43
C SER A 52 -23.40 14.00 -6.04
N ALA A 53 -23.18 14.33 -4.77
CA ALA A 53 -23.09 15.71 -4.30
C ALA A 53 -21.71 16.34 -4.59
N THR A 54 -20.70 15.52 -4.90
CA THR A 54 -19.35 16.00 -5.19
C THR A 54 -19.31 16.61 -6.60
N PRO A 55 -18.93 17.89 -6.74
CA PRO A 55 -18.85 18.52 -8.07
C PRO A 55 -17.75 17.86 -8.91
N ASP A 56 -18.05 17.57 -10.18
CA ASP A 56 -17.04 17.06 -11.14
C ASP A 56 -16.11 18.21 -11.58
N ILE A 57 -15.10 18.48 -10.76
CA ILE A 57 -14.09 19.53 -10.99
C ILE A 57 -12.87 19.03 -11.79
N ARG A 58 -13.00 17.91 -12.51
CA ARG A 58 -11.87 17.27 -13.20
C ARG A 58 -11.26 18.19 -14.25
N THR A 59 -12.11 18.89 -15.01
CA THR A 59 -11.69 19.76 -16.10
C THR A 59 -10.87 20.94 -15.59
N GLU A 60 -11.32 21.57 -14.51
CA GLU A 60 -10.70 22.70 -13.84
C GLU A 60 -9.35 22.29 -13.25
N ARG A 61 -9.29 21.15 -12.56
CA ARG A 61 -8.04 20.60 -12.00
C ARG A 61 -7.01 20.28 -13.08
N VAL A 62 -7.45 19.70 -14.20
CA VAL A 62 -6.55 19.41 -15.33
C VAL A 62 -6.05 20.70 -15.97
N ALA A 63 -6.91 21.72 -16.13
CA ALA A 63 -6.52 23.01 -16.67
C ALA A 63 -5.53 23.75 -15.76
N GLU A 64 -5.72 23.70 -14.45
CA GLU A 64 -4.80 24.24 -13.45
C GLU A 64 -3.43 23.56 -13.54
N LEU A 65 -3.38 22.23 -13.53
CA LEU A 65 -2.14 21.47 -13.64
C LEU A 65 -1.37 21.78 -14.93
N LYS A 66 -2.08 21.83 -16.07
CA LYS A 66 -1.47 22.20 -17.37
C LYS A 66 -0.80 23.57 -17.29
N ARG A 67 -1.49 24.55 -16.69
CA ARG A 67 -0.93 25.89 -16.49
C ARG A 67 0.35 25.85 -15.64
N CYS A 68 0.37 25.08 -14.55
CA CYS A 68 1.56 24.95 -13.72
C CYS A 68 2.74 24.29 -14.48
N PHE A 69 2.47 23.35 -15.38
CA PHE A 69 3.50 22.79 -16.28
C PHE A 69 4.02 23.85 -17.26
N ASP A 70 3.12 24.60 -17.92
CA ASP A 70 3.48 25.62 -18.90
C ASP A 70 4.30 26.76 -18.27
N MET A 71 4.01 27.10 -17.00
CA MET A 71 4.74 28.10 -16.22
C MET A 71 6.07 27.57 -15.63
N GLY A 72 6.35 26.27 -15.73
CA GLY A 72 7.52 25.64 -15.11
C GLY A 72 7.46 25.58 -13.58
N GLU A 73 6.30 25.84 -12.99
CA GLU A 73 6.08 25.83 -11.53
C GLU A 73 5.78 24.43 -11.00
N TYR A 74 5.53 23.46 -11.90
CA TYR A 74 5.31 22.08 -11.54
C TYR A 74 6.59 21.24 -11.72
N SER A 75 7.15 20.77 -10.61
CA SER A 75 8.31 19.88 -10.59
C SER A 75 7.95 18.50 -10.03
N ILE A 76 8.37 17.44 -10.72
CA ILE A 76 8.15 16.06 -10.30
C ILE A 76 9.41 15.57 -9.58
N SER A 77 9.30 15.32 -8.28
CA SER A 77 10.39 14.71 -7.51
C SER A 77 10.35 13.19 -7.57
N ALA A 78 11.50 12.54 -7.36
CA ALA A 78 11.58 11.08 -7.25
C ALA A 78 10.74 10.53 -6.08
N GLU A 79 10.59 11.30 -5.00
CA GLU A 79 9.73 10.96 -3.86
C GLU A 79 8.24 10.92 -4.24
N MET A 80 7.78 11.88 -5.04
CA MET A 80 6.41 11.91 -5.54
C MET A 80 6.10 10.68 -6.39
N VAL A 81 7.03 10.31 -7.28
CA VAL A 81 6.89 9.13 -8.16
C VAL A 81 6.89 7.84 -7.33
N THR A 82 7.85 7.71 -6.41
CA THR A 82 7.96 6.52 -5.54
C THR A 82 6.70 6.33 -4.70
N SER A 83 6.19 7.41 -4.11
CA SER A 83 4.95 7.39 -3.33
C SER A 83 3.74 6.98 -4.17
N ALA A 84 3.66 7.46 -5.42
CA ALA A 84 2.58 7.08 -6.34
C ALA A 84 2.63 5.59 -6.71
N ILE A 85 3.82 5.06 -6.97
CA ILE A 85 4.03 3.63 -7.26
C ILE A 85 3.60 2.78 -6.06
N ILE A 86 4.05 3.11 -4.85
CA ILE A 86 3.70 2.36 -3.63
C ILE A 86 2.18 2.35 -3.40
N ARG A 87 1.52 3.52 -3.50
CA ARG A 87 0.06 3.60 -3.36
C ARG A 87 -0.66 2.73 -4.39
N ARG A 88 -0.16 2.69 -5.63
CA ARG A 88 -0.75 1.86 -6.68
C ARG A 88 -0.58 0.36 -6.39
N MET A 89 0.63 -0.05 -5.99
CA MET A 89 0.90 -1.44 -5.61
C MET A 89 0.02 -1.91 -4.45
N LEU A 90 -0.22 -1.05 -3.45
CA LEU A 90 -1.13 -1.36 -2.35
C LEU A 90 -2.57 -1.50 -2.82
N ALA A 91 -3.06 -0.58 -3.66
CA ALA A 91 -4.41 -0.65 -4.21
C ALA A 91 -4.64 -1.90 -5.07
N ASP A 92 -3.65 -2.30 -5.87
CA ASP A 92 -3.73 -3.51 -6.71
C ASP A 92 -3.71 -4.80 -5.88
N ARG A 93 -3.12 -4.79 -4.67
CA ARG A 93 -3.06 -5.95 -3.76
C ARG A 93 -4.32 -6.13 -2.90
N ILE A 94 -5.11 -5.07 -2.74
CA ILE A 94 -6.36 -5.07 -1.96
C ILE A 94 -7.55 -5.57 -2.82
N ARG A 95 -7.37 -5.68 -4.15
CA ARG A 95 -8.30 -6.36 -5.06
C ARG A 95 -8.07 -7.86 -5.08
#